data_AF-A0A9K3D537-F1
#
_entry.id   AF-A0A9K3D537-F1
#
_cell.length_a   1.000
_cell.length_b   1.000
_cell.length_c   1.000
_cell.angle_alpha   90.00
_cell.angle_beta   90.00
_cell.angle_gamma   90.00
#
_symmetry.space_group_name_H-M   'P 1'
#
loop_
_entity.id
_entity.type
_entity.pdbx_description
1 polymer ?
#
loop_
_entity_poly.entity_id
_entity_poly.type
_entity_poly.pdbx_seq_one_letter_code
_entity_poly.pdbx_strand_id
1 'polypeptide(L)'
;MNNTAQLHDILCQSLSHEEQARKHAEGQIHSFMGSPGAVIGLFQLLSSESTSAVGRQVASVFFRKLVLTKWPTSDEQTIITAQEQEQ
;
A
#
# COMPACT_ATOMS: atom_id res chain seq x y z
N MET A 1 -8.89 8.58 11.62
CA MET A 1 -7.50 8.78 12.10
C MET A 1 -6.68 7.58 11.66
N ASN A 2 -5.76 7.75 10.71
CA ASN A 2 -4.83 6.69 10.30
C ASN A 2 -3.76 6.58 11.38
N ASN A 3 -3.80 5.52 12.19
CA ASN A 3 -2.79 5.29 13.21
C ASN A 3 -1.56 4.61 12.56
N THR A 4 -0.61 5.43 12.09
CA THR A 4 0.60 4.99 11.41
C THR A 4 1.45 4.03 12.27
N ALA A 5 1.43 4.19 13.60
CA ALA A 5 2.10 3.27 14.53
C ALA A 5 1.44 1.89 14.53
N GLN A 6 0.10 1.83 14.58
CA GLN A 6 -0.61 0.56 14.49
C GLN A 6 -0.37 -0.15 13.15
N LEU A 7 -0.32 0.60 12.05
CA LEU A 7 0.03 0.03 10.74
C LEU A 7 1.46 -0.53 10.74
N HIS A 8 2.42 0.18 11.34
CA HIS A 8 3.80 -0.31 11.49
C HIS A 8 3.86 -1.64 12.24
N ASP A 9 3.15 -1.74 13.38
CA ASP A 9 3.10 -2.96 14.19
C ASP A 9 2.52 -4.14 13.40
N ILE A 10 1.39 -3.93 12.71
CA ILE A 10 0.75 -4.96 11.88
C ILE A 10 1.70 -5.42 10.77
N LEU A 11 2.38 -4.49 10.09
CA LEU A 11 3.34 -4.83 9.03
C LEU A 11 4.51 -5.64 9.59
N CYS A 12 5.03 -5.28 10.76
CA CYS A 12 6.11 -6.05 11.40
C CYS A 12 5.62 -7.44 11.87
N GLN A 13 4.38 -7.56 12.35
CA GLN A 13 3.78 -8.85 12.73
C GLN A 13 3.61 -9.81 11.55
N SER A 14 3.49 -9.29 10.32
CA SER A 14 3.49 -10.15 9.12
C SER A 14 4.82 -10.90 8.91
N LEU A 15 5.89 -10.49 9.60
CA LEU A 15 7.18 -11.18 9.61
C LEU A 15 7.34 -12.14 10.80
N SER A 16 6.32 -12.31 11.65
CA SER A 16 6.40 -13.18 12.83
C SER A 16 6.68 -14.64 12.44
N HIS A 17 7.48 -15.31 13.28
CA HIS A 17 7.68 -16.75 13.21
C HIS A 17 6.43 -17.54 13.61
N GLU A 18 5.51 -16.92 14.36
CA GLU A 18 4.25 -17.52 14.74
C GLU A 18 3.22 -17.40 13.60
N GLU A 19 2.74 -18.54 13.11
CA GLU A 19 1.79 -18.60 11.98
C GLU A 19 0.48 -17.87 12.28
N GLN A 20 -0.04 -17.98 13.51
CA GLN A 20 -1.29 -17.34 13.91
C GLN A 20 -1.18 -15.82 13.89
N ALA A 21 -0.08 -15.27 14.44
CA ALA A 21 0.20 -13.84 14.42
C ALA A 21 0.35 -13.32 12.98
N ARG A 22 1.07 -14.08 12.13
CA ARG A 22 1.24 -13.71 10.71
C ARG A 22 -0.08 -13.70 9.94
N LYS A 23 -0.91 -14.75 10.06
CA LYS A 23 -2.22 -14.80 9.40
C LYS A 23 -3.15 -13.68 9.87
N HIS A 24 -3.12 -13.38 11.16
CA HIS A 24 -3.90 -12.28 11.72
C HIS A 24 -3.46 -10.93 11.13
N ALA A 25 -2.15 -10.69 11.05
CA ALA A 25 -1.58 -9.50 10.43
C ALA A 25 -1.93 -9.41 8.94
N GLU A 26 -1.81 -10.51 8.19
CA GLU A 26 -2.18 -10.57 6.77
C GLU A 26 -3.65 -10.21 6.53
N GLY A 27 -4.56 -10.70 7.39
CA GLY A 27 -5.98 -10.35 7.33
C GLY A 27 -6.21 -8.84 7.54
N GLN A 28 -5.57 -8.25 8.55
CA GLN A 28 -5.67 -6.81 8.80
C GLN A 28 -5.07 -5.98 7.66
N ILE A 29 -3.92 -6.39 7.11
CA ILE A 29 -3.30 -5.74 5.95
C ILE A 29 -4.23 -5.79 4.74
N HIS A 30 -4.88 -6.92 4.49
CA HIS A 30 -5.82 -7.05 3.37
C HIS A 30 -6.97 -6.04 3.48
N SER A 31 -7.59 -5.92 4.66
CA SER A 31 -8.62 -4.92 4.92
C SER A 31 -8.10 -3.48 4.75
N PHE A 32 -6.90 -3.19 5.28
CA PHE A 32 -6.28 -1.88 5.15
C PHE A 32 -5.99 -1.50 3.70
N MET A 33 -5.47 -2.43 2.88
CA MET A 33 -5.18 -2.24 1.46
C MET A 33 -6.42 -1.98 0.60
N GLY A 34 -7.61 -2.32 1.11
CA GLY A 34 -8.90 -1.95 0.54
C GLY A 34 -9.32 -0.51 0.83
N SER A 35 -8.72 0.13 1.83
CA SER A 35 -9.15 1.46 2.29
C SER A 35 -8.59 2.60 1.42
N PRO A 36 -9.31 3.73 1.29
CA PRO A 36 -8.81 4.92 0.60
C PRO A 36 -7.52 5.49 1.21
N GLY A 37 -7.25 5.22 2.49
CA GLY A 37 -6.07 5.70 3.21
C GLY A 37 -4.82 4.85 3.02
N ALA A 38 -4.89 3.76 2.24
CA ALA A 38 -3.81 2.76 2.14
C ALA A 38 -2.52 3.35 1.56
N VAL A 39 -2.61 4.04 0.42
CA VAL A 39 -1.46 4.70 -0.24
C VAL A 39 -0.77 5.66 0.72
N ILE A 40 -1.56 6.54 1.35
CA ILE A 40 -1.06 7.61 2.21
C ILE A 40 -0.41 7.01 3.46
N GLY A 41 -1.04 6.03 4.10
CA GLY A 41 -0.50 5.40 5.30
C GLY A 41 0.82 4.67 5.05
N LEU A 42 0.94 3.98 3.92
CA LEU A 42 2.20 3.33 3.52
C LEU A 42 3.28 4.36 3.16
N PHE A 43 2.92 5.43 2.45
CA PHE A 43 3.85 6.51 2.13
C PHE A 43 4.38 7.21 3.39
N GLN A 44 3.52 7.49 4.36
CA GLN A 44 3.92 8.05 5.66
C GLN A 44 4.93 7.16 6.38
N LEU A 45 4.77 5.84 6.35
CA LEU A 45 5.73 4.92 6.92
C LEU A 45 7.08 4.96 6.21
N LEU A 46 7.07 5.02 4.88
CA LEU A 46 8.27 5.09 4.05
C LEU A 46 9.07 6.39 4.28
N SER A 47 8.38 7.51 4.40
CA SER A 47 9.00 8.83 4.58
C SER A 47 9.35 9.15 6.04
N SER A 48 8.85 8.39 7.00
CA SER A 48 9.10 8.66 8.42
C SER A 48 10.49 8.18 8.84
N GLU A 49 11.26 9.09 9.44
CA GLU A 49 12.57 8.81 10.02
C GLU A 49 12.47 7.90 11.27
N SER A 50 11.36 7.98 12.01
CA SER A 50 11.12 7.18 13.22
C SER A 50 10.71 5.74 12.93
N THR A 51 10.32 5.43 11.69
CA THR A 51 10.01 4.06 11.28
C THR A 51 11.31 3.25 11.18
N SER A 52 11.33 2.06 11.78
CA SER A 52 12.47 1.14 11.64
C SER A 52 12.74 0.79 10.18
N ALA A 53 14.00 0.47 9.84
CA ALA A 53 14.37 0.05 8.48
C ALA A 53 13.55 -1.17 8.01
N VAL A 54 13.29 -2.11 8.93
CA VAL A 54 12.42 -3.28 8.67
C VAL A 54 11.00 -2.84 8.36
N GLY A 55 10.42 -1.94 9.15
CA GLY A 55 9.07 -1.40 8.91
C GLY A 55 8.96 -0.69 7.56
N ARG A 56 9.97 0.13 7.20
CA ARG A 56 10.05 0.78 5.88
C ARG A 56 10.15 -0.24 4.74
N GLN A 57 10.96 -1.29 4.92
CA GLN A 57 11.12 -2.32 3.91
C GLN A 57 9.81 -3.05 3.65
N VAL A 58 9.10 -3.48 4.70
CA VAL A 58 7.80 -4.14 4.56
C VAL A 58 6.77 -3.19 3.93
N ALA A 59 6.70 -1.94 4.39
CA ALA A 59 5.83 -0.93 3.79
C ALA A 59 6.09 -0.74 2.29
N SER A 60 7.36 -0.79 1.84
CA SER A 60 7.70 -0.63 0.42
C SER A 60 7.16 -1.76 -0.46
N VAL A 61 7.19 -3.00 0.06
CA VAL A 61 6.63 -4.17 -0.63
C VAL A 61 5.13 -4.01 -0.83
N PHE A 62 4.39 -3.62 0.21
CA PHE A 62 2.95 -3.41 0.12
C PHE A 62 2.60 -2.18 -0.71
N PHE A 63 3.36 -1.09 -0.61
CA PHE A 63 3.17 0.10 -1.42
C PHE A 63 3.32 -0.21 -2.91
N ARG A 64 4.40 -0.91 -3.29
CA ARG A 64 4.62 -1.35 -4.66
C ARG A 64 3.48 -2.24 -5.16
N LYS A 65 3.02 -3.19 -4.34
CA LYS A 65 1.87 -4.05 -4.69
C LYS A 65 0.62 -3.22 -4.94
N LEU A 66 0.34 -2.22 -4.10
CA LEU A 66 -0.82 -1.35 -4.26
C LEU A 66 -0.75 -0.55 -5.55
N VAL A 67 0.40 0.08 -5.84
CA VAL A 67 0.60 0.86 -7.07
C VAL A 67 0.40 -0.02 -8.31
N LEU A 68 1.01 -1.21 -8.35
CA LEU A 68 0.89 -2.12 -9.48
C LEU A 68 -0.53 -2.69 -9.70
N THR A 69 -1.38 -2.72 -8.67
CA THR A 69 -2.70 -3.36 -8.75
C THR A 69 -3.87 -2.38 -8.80
N LYS A 70 -3.67 -1.15 -8.31
CA LYS A 70 -4.76 -0.18 -8.14
C LYS A 70 -4.46 1.19 -8.73
N TRP A 71 -3.20 1.50 -9.04
CA TRP A 71 -2.90 2.74 -9.74
C TRP A 71 -3.13 2.52 -11.23
N PRO A 72 -3.91 3.37 -11.91
CA PRO A 72 -4.03 3.29 -13.36
C PRO A 72 -2.62 3.47 -13.94
N THR A 73 -2.08 2.44 -14.57
CA THR A 73 -1.03 2.66 -15.55
C THR A 73 -1.71 3.40 -16.69
N SER A 74 -1.17 4.57 -17.04
CA SER A 74 -1.62 5.30 -18.21
C SER A 74 -1.19 4.47 -19.43
N ASP A 75 -1.94 3.42 -19.74
CA ASP A 75 -1.84 2.77 -21.03
C ASP A 75 -2.22 3.84 -22.05
N GLU A 76 -1.32 4.10 -22.99
CA GLU A 76 -1.42 5.05 -24.09
C GLU A 76 -2.59 4.72 -25.05
N GLN A 77 -3.84 4.73 -24.57
CA GLN A 77 -5.04 4.55 -25.39
C GLN A 77 -6.19 5.51 -25.06
N THR A 78 -5.97 6.55 -24.26
CA THR A 78 -7.01 7.57 -23.98
C THR A 78 -6.80 8.88 -24.76
N ILE A 79 -5.82 8.95 -25.66
CA ILE A 79 -5.58 10.13 -26.52
C ILE A 79 -5.76 9.78 -28.00
N ILE A 80 -6.85 9.14 -28.39
CA ILE A 80 -7.26 9.08 -29.82
C ILE A 80 -8.75 9.40 -29.99
N THR A 81 -9.60 9.07 -29.02
CA THR A 81 -11.06 9.28 -29.14
C THR A 81 -11.56 10.70 -28.88
N ALA A 82 -10.71 11.65 -28.46
CA ALA A 82 -11.11 13.04 -28.28
C ALA A 82 -10.96 13.92 -29.54
N GLN A 83 -10.30 13.43 -30.60
CA GLN A 83 -10.06 14.23 -31.82
C GLN A 83 -10.96 13.86 -33.02
N GLU A 84 -11.76 12.78 -32.94
CA GLU A 84 -12.63 12.34 -34.05
C GLU A 84 -14.08 12.84 -33.95
N GLN A 85 -14.44 13.65 -32.94
CA GLN A 85 -15.77 14.26 -32.84
C GLN A 85 -15.86 15.71 -33.35
N GLU A 86 -14.76 16.25 -33.92
CA GLU A 86 -14.70 17.62 -34.46
C GLU A 86 -14.35 17.68 -35.96
N GLN A 87 -14.47 16.59 -36.72
CA GLN A 87 -14.34 16.62 -38.20
C GLN A 87 -15.64 16.26 -38.92
#